data_AF-L7R1S4-F1
#
_entry.id   AF-L7R1S4-F1
#
_cell.length_a   1.000
_cell.length_b   1.000
_cell.length_c   1.000
_cell.angle_alpha   90.00
_cell.angle_beta   90.00
_cell.angle_gamma   90.00
#
_symmetry.space_group_name_H-M   'P 1'
#
loop_
_entity.id
_entity.type
_entity.pdbx_description
1 polymer ?
#
loop_
_entity_poly.entity_id
_entity_poly.type
_entity_poly.pdbx_seq_one_letter_code
_entity_poly.pdbx_strand_id
1 'polypeptide(L)'
;LGLFRAAVPSGASTGIYEALELRDNVAAEYHGKGVATAIKNINNIIVPELLKQGIEVTQQKEIDNFMISLDGTDNKSRLGANAILGVSLAVAKAGAAKKGVPLYRHLADLAGNTNIILPVPAFNVINGGSHAGNKLAMQEFMILPTGASSFSDAMKMGSEIYHHLKKIIKEKFGLDSTAVGDEGGFAPNIQNNKDALYLIADAIKKAGYAGKVDIGMDVAASEFFKDGVYDLDFKNAESNPIDFLAADKLQAVYADFVKDFPIVSIEDPFDQDDWVAWSNITASLPIQIVGDDLTVTNPKRIRTAVDKKACNCLLLKVNQIGTVTESIEAHLLGKSNGWGTMVSHRSGETEDTFIADLVVGLSTGQIKTGAPCRSERL
;
A
#
# COMPACT_ATOMS: atom_id res chain seq x y z
N LEU A 1 19.52 -26.16 -3.04
CA LEU A 1 18.57 -25.11 -2.59
C LEU A 1 17.21 -25.29 -3.25
N GLY A 2 17.13 -25.54 -4.56
CA GLY A 2 15.86 -25.79 -5.26
C GLY A 2 15.48 -24.61 -6.15
N LEU A 3 14.20 -24.51 -6.52
CA LEU A 3 13.65 -23.40 -7.30
C LEU A 3 12.90 -22.46 -6.38
N PHE A 4 13.19 -21.16 -6.48
CA PHE A 4 12.51 -20.10 -5.75
C PHE A 4 11.90 -19.14 -6.75
N ARG A 5 10.64 -18.75 -6.50
CA ARG A 5 9.86 -17.91 -7.40
C ARG A 5 9.38 -16.68 -6.65
N ALA A 6 9.47 -15.54 -7.32
CA ALA A 6 8.79 -14.33 -6.91
C ALA A 6 8.03 -13.73 -8.09
N ALA A 7 6.94 -13.02 -7.80
CA ALA A 7 6.24 -12.17 -8.75
C ALA A 7 6.27 -10.71 -8.24
N VAL A 8 6.12 -9.76 -9.17
CA VAL A 8 6.19 -8.32 -8.88
C VAL A 8 4.81 -7.72 -9.08
N PRO A 9 4.24 -7.04 -8.06
CA PRO A 9 2.94 -6.39 -8.20
C PRO A 9 3.02 -5.09 -9.00
N SER A 10 1.86 -4.53 -9.38
CA SER A 10 1.72 -3.28 -10.14
C SER A 10 0.62 -2.40 -9.53
N GLY A 11 0.80 -1.08 -9.52
CA GLY A 11 -0.18 -0.12 -9.00
C GLY A 11 -1.08 0.48 -10.08
N ALA A 12 -2.24 0.99 -9.67
CA ALA A 12 -3.16 1.78 -10.52
C ALA A 12 -2.96 3.29 -10.30
N SER A 13 -3.05 3.75 -9.04
CA SER A 13 -2.52 5.05 -8.62
C SER A 13 -1.02 4.89 -8.33
N THR A 14 -0.20 5.63 -9.05
CA THR A 14 1.26 5.59 -8.93
C THR A 14 1.78 6.99 -8.69
N GLY A 15 2.36 7.24 -7.52
CA GLY A 15 3.08 8.47 -7.24
C GLY A 15 4.15 8.74 -8.29
N ILE A 16 4.33 10.01 -8.67
CA ILE A 16 5.21 10.39 -9.79
C ILE A 16 6.71 10.15 -9.50
N TYR A 17 7.04 9.86 -8.24
CA TYR A 17 8.39 9.66 -7.74
C TYR A 17 8.77 8.17 -7.56
N GLU A 18 7.88 7.22 -7.91
CA GLU A 18 8.15 5.79 -7.84
C GLU A 18 9.32 5.37 -8.77
N ALA A 19 10.00 4.28 -8.40
CA ALA A 19 10.90 3.58 -9.31
C ALA A 19 10.13 3.08 -10.54
N LEU A 20 10.76 3.10 -11.72
CA LEU A 20 10.08 2.88 -12.98
C LEU A 20 9.68 1.41 -13.17
N GLU A 21 8.38 1.15 -13.27
CA GLU A 21 7.88 -0.10 -13.83
C GLU A 21 8.05 -0.09 -15.37
N LEU A 22 8.93 -0.95 -15.89
CA LEU A 22 9.21 -0.99 -17.33
C LEU A 22 8.14 -1.78 -18.08
N ARG A 23 7.40 -1.07 -18.95
CA ARG A 23 6.40 -1.61 -19.89
C ARG A 23 6.89 -1.50 -21.34
N ASP A 24 6.45 -2.42 -22.19
CA ASP A 24 6.84 -2.46 -23.60
C ASP A 24 6.20 -1.34 -24.45
N ASN A 25 5.05 -0.81 -24.02
CA ASN A 25 4.31 0.26 -24.71
C ASN A 25 3.94 -0.07 -26.17
N VAL A 26 3.79 -1.35 -26.51
CA VAL A 26 3.30 -1.81 -27.81
C VAL A 26 1.78 -1.91 -27.78
N ALA A 27 1.08 -0.89 -28.28
CA ALA A 27 -0.38 -0.77 -28.15
C ALA A 27 -1.18 -2.01 -28.61
N ALA A 28 -0.69 -2.72 -29.63
CA ALA A 28 -1.32 -3.92 -30.17
C ALA A 28 -1.16 -5.16 -29.27
N GLU A 29 -0.27 -5.14 -28.28
CA GLU A 29 0.04 -6.26 -27.40
C GLU A 29 -0.30 -5.91 -25.95
N TYR A 30 -1.16 -6.70 -25.29
CA TYR A 30 -1.56 -6.48 -23.89
C TYR A 30 -1.99 -5.03 -23.59
N HIS A 31 -2.59 -4.34 -24.57
CA HIS A 31 -2.96 -2.92 -24.45
C HIS A 31 -1.78 -1.99 -24.11
N GLY A 32 -0.56 -2.30 -24.60
CA GLY A 32 0.67 -1.57 -24.28
C GLY A 32 1.32 -1.99 -22.96
N LYS A 33 0.72 -2.90 -22.19
CA LYS A 33 1.17 -3.27 -20.83
C LYS A 33 2.07 -4.51 -20.79
N GLY A 34 2.64 -4.91 -21.92
CA GLY A 34 3.64 -5.99 -21.99
C GLY A 34 4.86 -5.72 -21.11
N VAL A 35 5.53 -6.78 -20.66
CA VAL A 35 6.75 -6.74 -19.82
C VAL A 35 7.91 -7.57 -20.40
N ALA A 36 7.86 -7.87 -21.70
CA ALA A 36 8.86 -8.69 -22.38
C ALA A 36 10.26 -8.07 -22.29
N THR A 37 10.37 -6.74 -22.34
CA THR A 37 11.64 -6.02 -22.16
C THR A 37 12.23 -6.21 -20.76
N ALA A 38 11.40 -6.10 -19.71
CA ALA A 38 11.84 -6.36 -18.33
C ALA A 38 12.31 -7.81 -18.16
N ILE A 39 11.57 -8.78 -18.70
CA ILE A 39 11.96 -10.20 -18.70
C ILE A 39 13.29 -10.41 -19.45
N LYS A 40 13.46 -9.75 -20.60
CA LYS A 40 14.71 -9.79 -21.38
C LYS A 40 15.89 -9.22 -20.57
N ASN A 41 15.68 -8.14 -19.83
CA ASN A 41 16.70 -7.56 -18.95
C ASN A 41 17.10 -8.53 -17.84
N ILE A 42 16.15 -9.25 -17.22
CA ILE A 42 16.47 -10.30 -16.24
C ILE A 42 17.35 -11.38 -16.88
N ASN A 43 16.88 -11.97 -17.97
CA ASN A 43 17.50 -13.17 -18.56
C ASN A 43 18.86 -12.90 -19.21
N ASN A 44 19.01 -11.75 -19.86
CA ASN A 44 20.18 -11.47 -20.71
C ASN A 44 21.18 -10.51 -20.07
N ILE A 45 20.81 -9.81 -18.99
CA ILE A 45 21.67 -8.80 -18.35
C ILE A 45 21.83 -9.10 -16.86
N ILE A 46 20.75 -9.02 -16.07
CA ILE A 46 20.84 -9.10 -14.60
C ILE A 46 21.40 -10.44 -14.15
N VAL A 47 20.79 -11.55 -14.58
CA VAL A 47 21.18 -12.89 -14.12
C VAL A 47 22.61 -13.25 -14.56
N PRO A 48 23.02 -13.09 -15.84
CA PRO A 48 24.38 -13.37 -16.25
C PRO A 48 25.43 -12.56 -15.48
N GLU A 49 25.20 -11.26 -15.28
CA GLU A 49 26.16 -10.40 -14.57
C GLU A 49 26.20 -10.69 -13.07
N LEU A 50 25.06 -10.98 -12.44
CA LEU A 50 24.98 -11.33 -11.02
C LEU A 50 25.71 -12.66 -10.73
N LEU A 51 25.53 -13.67 -11.59
CA LEU A 51 26.19 -14.97 -11.44
C LEU A 51 27.73 -14.85 -11.52
N LYS A 52 28.26 -13.94 -12.35
CA LYS A 52 29.71 -13.68 -12.43
C LYS A 52 30.30 -13.14 -11.13
N GLN A 53 29.50 -12.47 -10.30
CA GLN A 53 29.98 -11.93 -9.03
C GLN A 53 30.22 -13.01 -7.97
N GLY A 54 29.59 -14.18 -8.10
CA GLY A 54 29.72 -15.27 -7.13
C GLY A 54 29.24 -14.90 -5.72
N ILE A 55 28.31 -13.94 -5.61
CA ILE A 55 27.77 -13.49 -4.32
C ILE A 55 26.82 -14.56 -3.77
N GLU A 56 27.06 -15.02 -2.53
CA GLU A 56 26.16 -15.97 -1.87
C GLU A 56 24.75 -15.38 -1.70
N VAL A 57 23.74 -16.22 -1.93
CA VAL A 57 22.32 -15.82 -1.91
C VAL A 57 21.82 -15.28 -0.55
N THR A 58 22.56 -15.51 0.54
CA THR A 58 22.27 -14.95 1.86
C THR A 58 22.74 -13.51 2.04
N GLN A 59 23.53 -12.99 1.09
CA GLN A 59 24.09 -11.63 1.08
C GLN A 59 23.17 -10.70 0.28
N GLN A 60 21.94 -10.51 0.80
CA GLN A 60 20.88 -9.74 0.13
C GLN A 60 21.34 -8.33 -0.24
N LYS A 61 22.02 -7.65 0.69
CA LYS A 61 22.48 -6.27 0.51
C LYS A 61 23.50 -6.15 -0.62
N GLU A 62 24.43 -7.08 -0.69
CA GLU A 62 25.46 -7.15 -1.73
C GLU A 62 24.84 -7.41 -3.10
N ILE A 63 23.86 -8.31 -3.18
CA ILE A 63 23.13 -8.63 -4.41
C ILE A 63 22.30 -7.43 -4.89
N ASP A 64 21.53 -6.81 -3.99
CA ASP A 64 20.70 -5.65 -4.33
C ASP A 64 21.56 -4.45 -4.74
N ASN A 65 22.64 -4.15 -4.00
CA ASN A 65 23.58 -3.07 -4.36
C ASN A 65 24.24 -3.32 -5.71
N PHE A 66 24.56 -4.56 -6.03
CA PHE A 66 25.08 -4.92 -7.35
C PHE A 66 24.05 -4.64 -8.44
N MET A 67 22.78 -5.06 -8.28
CA MET A 67 21.74 -4.81 -9.27
C MET A 67 21.41 -3.32 -9.43
N ILE A 68 21.41 -2.55 -8.34
CA ILE A 68 21.25 -1.10 -8.36
C ILE A 68 22.40 -0.45 -9.13
N SER A 69 23.65 -0.84 -8.85
CA SER A 69 24.82 -0.32 -9.56
C SER A 69 24.85 -0.74 -11.02
N LEU A 70 24.40 -1.97 -11.32
CA LEU A 70 24.26 -2.47 -12.67
C LEU A 70 23.25 -1.61 -13.42
N ASP A 71 22.06 -1.33 -12.88
CA ASP A 71 21.11 -0.40 -13.49
C ASP A 71 21.69 1.00 -13.71
N GLY A 72 22.28 1.58 -12.65
CA GLY A 72 23.02 2.84 -12.72
C GLY A 72 22.15 4.10 -12.83
N THR A 73 20.83 4.01 -12.64
CA THR A 73 19.91 5.15 -12.65
C THR A 73 19.21 5.35 -11.31
N ASP A 74 18.85 6.59 -10.98
CA ASP A 74 18.20 6.94 -9.71
C ASP A 74 16.85 6.24 -9.50
N ASN A 75 16.11 5.97 -10.58
CA ASN A 75 14.75 5.40 -10.54
C ASN A 75 14.65 4.02 -11.20
N LYS A 76 15.78 3.31 -11.38
CA LYS A 76 15.81 1.96 -11.98
C LYS A 76 15.25 1.90 -13.40
N SER A 77 15.35 2.99 -14.16
CA SER A 77 14.73 3.15 -15.48
C SER A 77 15.45 2.41 -16.61
N ARG A 78 16.72 2.03 -16.43
CA ARG A 78 17.49 1.33 -17.48
C ARG A 78 17.07 -0.13 -17.60
N LEU A 79 16.92 -0.83 -16.48
CA LEU A 79 16.58 -2.24 -16.41
C LEU A 79 15.12 -2.48 -16.05
N GLY A 80 14.48 -1.52 -15.37
CA GLY A 80 13.13 -1.62 -14.82
C GLY A 80 13.15 -2.09 -13.37
N ALA A 81 12.44 -1.36 -12.49
CA ALA A 81 12.28 -1.73 -11.09
C ALA A 81 11.57 -3.10 -10.94
N ASN A 82 10.64 -3.41 -11.84
CA ASN A 82 9.99 -4.72 -11.94
C ASN A 82 10.97 -5.86 -12.32
N ALA A 83 12.01 -5.59 -13.10
CA ALA A 83 13.04 -6.58 -13.41
C ALA A 83 13.93 -6.85 -12.18
N ILE A 84 14.40 -5.78 -11.53
CA ILE A 84 15.30 -5.85 -10.38
C ILE A 84 14.61 -6.48 -9.17
N LEU A 85 13.39 -6.04 -8.86
CA LEU A 85 12.64 -6.53 -7.70
C LEU A 85 12.35 -8.02 -7.79
N GLY A 86 11.99 -8.54 -8.97
CA GLY A 86 11.71 -9.97 -9.15
C GLY A 86 12.90 -10.84 -8.75
N VAL A 87 14.11 -10.42 -9.11
CA VAL A 87 15.35 -11.10 -8.70
C VAL A 87 15.60 -10.90 -7.19
N SER A 88 15.46 -9.68 -6.69
CA SER A 88 15.66 -9.34 -5.27
C SER A 88 14.81 -10.19 -4.32
N LEU A 89 13.52 -10.36 -4.63
CA LEU A 89 12.56 -11.16 -3.85
C LEU A 89 12.89 -12.67 -3.94
N ALA A 90 13.22 -13.17 -5.13
CA ALA A 90 13.58 -14.59 -5.31
C ALA A 90 14.87 -14.95 -4.57
N VAL A 91 15.83 -14.02 -4.52
CA VAL A 91 17.07 -14.13 -3.73
C VAL A 91 16.76 -14.21 -2.25
N ALA A 92 15.89 -13.35 -1.70
CA ALA A 92 15.50 -13.43 -0.29
C ALA A 92 14.86 -14.79 0.06
N LYS A 93 13.99 -15.33 -0.80
CA LYS A 93 13.39 -16.67 -0.63
C LYS A 93 14.46 -17.78 -0.64
N ALA A 94 15.41 -17.71 -1.56
CA ALA A 94 16.52 -18.64 -1.65
C ALA A 94 17.49 -18.52 -0.46
N GLY A 95 17.72 -17.29 0.03
CA GLY A 95 18.51 -16.97 1.22
C GLY A 95 17.94 -17.59 2.49
N ALA A 96 16.62 -17.50 2.67
CA ALA A 96 15.92 -18.15 3.78
C ALA A 96 16.11 -19.67 3.75
N ALA A 97 15.90 -20.30 2.60
CA ALA A 97 16.08 -21.75 2.44
C ALA A 97 17.54 -22.19 2.63
N LYS A 98 18.52 -21.39 2.18
CA LYS A 98 19.96 -21.66 2.43
C LYS A 98 20.30 -21.63 3.91
N LYS A 99 19.66 -20.75 4.69
CA LYS A 99 19.79 -20.68 6.14
C LYS A 99 18.97 -21.75 6.89
N GLY A 100 18.06 -22.45 6.21
CA GLY A 100 17.17 -23.42 6.84
C GLY A 100 16.11 -22.79 7.75
N VAL A 101 15.70 -21.54 7.47
CA VAL A 101 14.71 -20.79 8.27
C VAL A 101 13.53 -20.34 7.40
N PRO A 102 12.35 -20.09 8.00
CA PRO A 102 11.24 -19.44 7.29
C PRO A 102 11.62 -18.06 6.74
N LEU A 103 10.93 -17.59 5.70
CA LEU A 103 11.23 -16.32 5.04
C LEU A 103 11.10 -15.13 6.00
N TYR A 104 10.03 -15.04 6.81
CA TYR A 104 9.89 -13.97 7.80
C TYR A 104 11.07 -13.89 8.76
N ARG A 105 11.67 -15.03 9.13
CA ARG A 105 12.83 -15.08 10.03
C ARG A 105 14.09 -14.58 9.32
N HIS A 106 14.26 -14.94 8.06
CA HIS A 106 15.35 -14.41 7.23
C HIS A 106 15.24 -12.89 7.06
N LEU A 107 14.04 -12.38 6.77
CA LEU A 107 13.77 -10.94 6.64
C LEU A 107 13.97 -10.19 7.96
N ALA A 108 13.59 -10.79 9.08
CA ALA A 108 13.87 -10.25 10.40
C ALA A 108 15.38 -10.15 10.69
N ASP A 109 16.17 -11.15 10.29
CA ASP A 109 17.63 -11.10 10.43
C ASP A 109 18.23 -9.96 9.57
N LEU A 110 17.75 -9.80 8.34
CA LEU A 110 18.18 -8.72 7.44
C LEU A 110 17.83 -7.33 8.01
N ALA A 111 16.69 -7.21 8.69
CA ALA A 111 16.25 -5.97 9.33
C ALA A 111 16.81 -5.77 10.75
N GLY A 112 17.56 -6.73 11.30
CA GLY A 112 18.10 -6.67 12.66
C GLY A 112 17.05 -6.83 13.78
N ASN A 113 15.89 -7.40 13.48
CA ASN A 113 14.82 -7.63 14.45
C ASN A 113 15.00 -8.99 15.14
N THR A 114 15.05 -9.03 16.47
CA THR A 114 15.12 -10.28 17.23
C THR A 114 13.74 -10.86 17.51
N ASN A 115 12.84 -10.03 18.02
CA ASN A 115 11.45 -10.38 18.30
C ASN A 115 10.59 -10.14 17.06
N ILE A 116 9.57 -10.98 16.88
CA ILE A 116 8.58 -10.87 15.81
C ILE A 116 7.19 -10.57 16.37
N ILE A 117 6.40 -9.81 15.63
CA ILE A 117 5.00 -9.53 15.95
C ILE A 117 4.13 -9.83 14.72
N LEU A 118 2.90 -10.28 14.96
CA LEU A 118 1.87 -10.36 13.92
C LEU A 118 1.18 -9.00 13.76
N PRO A 119 0.80 -8.62 12.53
CA PRO A 119 0.20 -7.32 12.28
C PRO A 119 -1.30 -7.28 12.59
N VAL A 120 -1.83 -6.09 12.82
CA VAL A 120 -3.26 -5.81 12.61
C VAL A 120 -3.50 -5.70 11.09
N PRO A 121 -4.40 -6.50 10.51
CA PRO A 121 -4.78 -6.33 9.11
C PRO A 121 -5.73 -5.12 8.95
N ALA A 122 -5.39 -4.24 8.00
CA ALA A 122 -6.25 -3.17 7.51
C ALA A 122 -6.97 -3.66 6.25
N PHE A 123 -8.24 -4.05 6.42
CA PHE A 123 -9.03 -4.62 5.33
C PHE A 123 -9.75 -3.52 4.56
N ASN A 124 -9.42 -3.33 3.28
CA ASN A 124 -10.12 -2.40 2.41
C ASN A 124 -11.52 -2.95 2.05
N VAL A 125 -12.58 -2.48 2.70
CA VAL A 125 -13.92 -3.08 2.58
C VAL A 125 -14.88 -2.28 1.69
N ILE A 126 -14.59 -1.01 1.42
CA ILE A 126 -15.28 -0.18 0.42
C ILE A 126 -14.22 0.51 -0.45
N ASN A 127 -14.32 0.32 -1.76
CA ASN A 127 -13.48 0.98 -2.75
C ASN A 127 -14.18 2.23 -3.33
N GLY A 128 -13.40 3.29 -3.47
CA GLY A 128 -13.73 4.50 -4.23
C GLY A 128 -12.55 4.90 -5.12
N GLY A 129 -12.37 6.20 -5.34
CA GLY A 129 -11.26 6.76 -6.10
C GLY A 129 -11.07 6.08 -7.46
N SER A 130 -9.81 5.84 -7.82
CA SER A 130 -9.39 5.17 -9.05
C SER A 130 -9.59 3.64 -9.03
N HIS A 131 -9.92 3.05 -7.87
CA HIS A 131 -10.12 1.60 -7.69
C HIS A 131 -11.56 1.13 -7.94
N ALA A 132 -12.49 2.06 -8.20
CA ALA A 132 -13.91 1.73 -8.39
C ALA A 132 -14.63 2.68 -9.36
N GLY A 133 -15.47 2.09 -10.22
CA GLY A 133 -16.39 2.82 -11.13
C GLY A 133 -17.61 3.42 -10.43
N ASN A 134 -17.44 4.04 -9.27
CA ASN A 134 -18.47 4.79 -8.53
C ASN A 134 -18.12 6.28 -8.47
N LYS A 135 -18.88 7.08 -7.72
CA LYS A 135 -18.63 8.53 -7.56
C LYS A 135 -17.80 8.90 -6.32
N LEU A 136 -17.46 7.93 -5.49
CA LEU A 136 -16.75 8.15 -4.23
C LEU A 136 -15.33 8.62 -4.52
N ALA A 137 -14.93 9.80 -4.03
CA ALA A 137 -13.62 10.35 -4.34
C ALA A 137 -12.48 9.65 -3.59
N MET A 138 -12.65 9.39 -2.30
CA MET A 138 -11.61 8.74 -1.48
C MET A 138 -11.47 7.27 -1.87
N GLN A 139 -10.23 6.79 -1.94
CA GLN A 139 -9.91 5.52 -2.58
C GLN A 139 -10.29 4.30 -1.74
N GLU A 140 -10.07 4.34 -0.44
CA GLU A 140 -10.24 3.18 0.42
C GLU A 140 -10.80 3.50 1.79
N PHE A 141 -11.69 2.63 2.25
CA PHE A 141 -12.23 2.66 3.59
C PHE A 141 -11.99 1.30 4.24
N MET A 142 -11.09 1.31 5.22
CA MET A 142 -10.54 0.11 5.82
C MET A 142 -11.11 -0.13 7.22
N ILE A 143 -11.27 -1.39 7.59
CA ILE A 143 -11.50 -1.79 8.98
C ILE A 143 -10.24 -2.41 9.57
N LEU A 144 -9.93 -2.07 10.82
CA LEU A 144 -8.75 -2.52 11.54
C LEU A 144 -9.20 -3.18 12.86
N PRO A 145 -9.19 -4.53 12.96
CA PRO A 145 -9.57 -5.22 14.19
C PRO A 145 -8.51 -5.14 15.31
N THR A 146 -8.25 -3.93 15.80
CA THR A 146 -7.25 -3.60 16.83
C THR A 146 -7.56 -4.23 18.20
N GLY A 147 -8.83 -4.52 18.48
CA GLY A 147 -9.28 -5.19 19.71
C GLY A 147 -9.27 -6.73 19.64
N ALA A 148 -8.74 -7.32 18.56
CA ALA A 148 -8.62 -8.77 18.42
C ALA A 148 -7.49 -9.35 19.30
N SER A 149 -7.68 -10.59 19.74
CA SER A 149 -6.73 -11.28 20.63
C SER A 149 -5.59 -12.01 19.89
N SER A 150 -5.75 -12.20 18.58
CA SER A 150 -4.78 -12.87 17.70
C SER A 150 -5.04 -12.47 16.25
N PHE A 151 -4.09 -12.75 15.35
CA PHE A 151 -4.30 -12.53 13.91
C PHE A 151 -5.49 -13.34 13.37
N SER A 152 -5.67 -14.59 13.81
CA SER A 152 -6.83 -15.41 13.41
C SER A 152 -8.17 -14.82 13.86
N ASP A 153 -8.20 -14.23 15.06
CA ASP A 153 -9.37 -13.52 15.58
C ASP A 153 -9.63 -12.24 14.77
N ALA A 154 -8.57 -11.50 14.41
CA ALA A 154 -8.68 -10.31 13.54
C ALA A 154 -9.23 -10.67 12.14
N MET A 155 -8.73 -11.75 11.53
CA MET A 155 -9.25 -12.26 10.24
C MET A 155 -10.73 -12.64 10.33
N LYS A 156 -11.13 -13.31 11.42
CA LYS A 156 -12.54 -13.64 11.67
C LYS A 156 -13.39 -12.37 11.75
N MET A 157 -13.01 -11.41 12.60
CA MET A 157 -13.72 -10.13 12.75
C MET A 157 -13.87 -9.41 11.41
N GLY A 158 -12.77 -9.26 10.66
CA GLY A 158 -12.77 -8.63 9.35
C GLY A 158 -13.72 -9.30 8.35
N SER A 159 -13.66 -10.63 8.26
CA SER A 159 -14.51 -11.41 7.35
C SER A 159 -16.01 -11.34 7.68
N GLU A 160 -16.36 -11.38 8.96
CA GLU A 160 -17.76 -11.28 9.40
C GLU A 160 -18.32 -9.88 9.14
N ILE A 161 -17.55 -8.82 9.44
CA ILE A 161 -17.93 -7.44 9.14
C ILE A 161 -18.11 -7.25 7.64
N TYR A 162 -17.18 -7.74 6.82
CA TYR A 162 -17.27 -7.67 5.36
C TYR A 162 -18.56 -8.34 4.83
N HIS A 163 -18.93 -9.51 5.35
CA HIS A 163 -20.19 -10.17 4.96
C HIS A 163 -21.45 -9.44 5.45
N HIS A 164 -21.42 -8.81 6.63
CA HIS A 164 -22.50 -7.94 7.08
C HIS A 164 -22.63 -6.69 6.21
N LEU A 165 -21.50 -6.07 5.87
CA LEU A 165 -21.45 -4.92 4.98
C LEU A 165 -22.06 -5.25 3.60
N LYS A 166 -21.73 -6.42 3.03
CA LYS A 166 -22.35 -6.90 1.78
C LYS A 166 -23.87 -6.91 1.85
N LYS A 167 -24.44 -7.42 2.95
CA LYS A 167 -25.89 -7.49 3.14
C LYS A 167 -26.51 -6.09 3.23
N ILE A 168 -25.90 -5.20 4.01
CA ILE A 168 -26.35 -3.81 4.16
C ILE A 168 -26.34 -3.09 2.80
N ILE A 169 -25.26 -3.22 2.05
CA ILE A 169 -25.13 -2.60 0.72
C ILE A 169 -26.19 -3.17 -0.23
N LYS A 170 -26.39 -4.49 -0.24
CA LYS A 170 -27.43 -5.13 -1.05
C LYS A 170 -28.83 -4.61 -0.73
N GLU A 171 -29.15 -4.48 0.56
CA GLU A 171 -30.45 -4.01 1.03
C GLU A 171 -30.70 -2.54 0.66
N LYS A 172 -29.68 -1.69 0.74
CA LYS A 172 -29.82 -0.24 0.50
C LYS A 172 -29.70 0.16 -0.98
N PHE A 173 -28.80 -0.48 -1.73
CA PHE A 173 -28.41 -0.05 -3.07
C PHE A 173 -28.58 -1.14 -4.14
N GLY A 174 -29.17 -2.28 -3.78
CA GLY A 174 -29.41 -3.40 -4.70
C GLY A 174 -28.22 -4.33 -4.87
N LEU A 175 -28.47 -5.45 -5.57
CA LEU A 175 -27.49 -6.52 -5.78
C LEU A 175 -26.24 -6.05 -6.52
N ASP A 176 -26.42 -5.19 -7.54
CA ASP A 176 -25.32 -4.76 -8.41
C ASP A 176 -24.27 -3.94 -7.65
N SER A 177 -24.68 -3.25 -6.58
CA SER A 177 -23.79 -2.50 -5.69
C SER A 177 -22.90 -3.39 -4.81
N THR A 178 -23.07 -4.71 -4.86
CA THR A 178 -22.22 -5.69 -4.14
C THR A 178 -21.12 -6.31 -5.00
N ALA A 179 -20.94 -5.83 -6.22
CA ALA A 179 -19.71 -6.06 -6.97
C ALA A 179 -18.51 -5.46 -6.21
N VAL A 180 -17.33 -6.02 -6.48
CA VAL A 180 -16.09 -5.64 -5.80
C VAL A 180 -15.15 -4.90 -6.74
N GLY A 181 -14.38 -3.96 -6.19
CA GLY A 181 -13.29 -3.28 -6.90
C GLY A 181 -12.05 -4.17 -7.06
N ASP A 182 -10.95 -3.53 -7.45
CA ASP A 182 -9.67 -4.21 -7.70
C ASP A 182 -9.12 -4.95 -6.47
N GLU A 183 -9.41 -4.43 -5.27
CA GLU A 183 -8.89 -4.93 -3.99
C GLU A 183 -9.91 -5.73 -3.17
N GLY A 184 -11.06 -6.05 -3.77
CA GLY A 184 -12.09 -6.90 -3.17
C GLY A 184 -13.08 -6.15 -2.28
N GLY A 185 -12.90 -4.86 -2.01
CA GLY A 185 -13.88 -4.02 -1.32
C GLY A 185 -15.12 -3.77 -2.19
N PHE A 186 -16.26 -3.48 -1.58
CA PHE A 186 -17.49 -3.18 -2.34
C PHE A 186 -17.40 -1.80 -3.00
N ALA A 187 -18.04 -1.65 -4.15
CA ALA A 187 -18.08 -0.38 -4.90
C ALA A 187 -19.51 0.17 -5.02
N PRO A 188 -20.22 0.48 -3.92
CA PRO A 188 -21.55 1.07 -3.99
C PRO A 188 -21.50 2.45 -4.66
N ASN A 189 -22.57 2.81 -5.35
CA ASN A 189 -22.67 4.11 -6.02
C ASN A 189 -23.08 5.21 -5.04
N ILE A 190 -22.16 5.56 -4.13
CA ILE A 190 -22.29 6.65 -3.16
C ILE A 190 -21.39 7.82 -3.56
N GLN A 191 -21.88 9.05 -3.35
CA GLN A 191 -21.12 10.27 -3.61
C GLN A 191 -20.36 10.73 -2.36
N ASN A 192 -21.04 10.73 -1.20
CA ASN A 192 -20.50 11.30 0.02
C ASN A 192 -19.61 10.29 0.75
N ASN A 193 -18.35 10.64 0.96
CA ASN A 193 -17.38 9.83 1.73
C ASN A 193 -17.89 9.47 3.13
N LYS A 194 -18.68 10.35 3.76
CA LYS A 194 -19.26 10.09 5.09
C LYS A 194 -20.29 8.96 5.08
N ASP A 195 -20.99 8.73 3.96
CA ASP A 195 -21.95 7.64 3.85
C ASP A 195 -21.24 6.27 3.87
N ALA A 196 -20.04 6.17 3.30
CA ALA A 196 -19.21 4.97 3.39
C ALA A 196 -18.88 4.62 4.85
N LEU A 197 -18.50 5.63 5.64
CA LEU A 197 -18.19 5.48 7.07
C LEU A 197 -19.42 5.03 7.87
N TYR A 198 -20.62 5.56 7.59
CA TYR A 198 -21.85 5.09 8.22
C TYR A 198 -22.19 3.64 7.87
N LEU A 199 -21.96 3.19 6.63
CA LEU A 199 -22.16 1.80 6.23
C LEU A 199 -21.21 0.86 7.00
N ILE A 200 -19.93 1.24 7.13
CA ILE A 200 -18.94 0.49 7.88
C ILE A 200 -19.30 0.44 9.37
N ALA A 201 -19.67 1.57 9.97
CA ALA A 201 -20.09 1.63 11.37
C ALA A 201 -21.32 0.73 11.65
N ASP A 202 -22.33 0.72 10.76
CA ASP A 202 -23.47 -0.19 10.87
C ASP A 202 -23.05 -1.66 10.72
N ALA A 203 -22.12 -1.97 9.81
CA ALA A 203 -21.59 -3.32 9.65
C ALA A 203 -20.84 -3.82 10.89
N ILE A 204 -19.94 -3.00 11.44
CA ILE A 204 -19.22 -3.29 12.70
C ILE A 204 -20.20 -3.56 13.84
N LYS A 205 -21.23 -2.70 13.98
CA LYS A 205 -22.26 -2.86 15.01
C LYS A 205 -23.07 -4.13 14.82
N LYS A 206 -23.55 -4.42 13.60
CA LYS A 206 -24.35 -5.62 13.30
C LYS A 206 -23.56 -6.92 13.44
N ALA A 207 -22.25 -6.89 13.21
CA ALA A 207 -21.35 -8.02 13.46
C ALA A 207 -21.02 -8.22 14.95
N GLY A 208 -21.40 -7.28 15.83
CA GLY A 208 -21.16 -7.39 17.27
C GLY A 208 -19.75 -6.99 17.72
N TYR A 209 -19.02 -6.22 16.91
CA TYR A 209 -17.62 -5.84 17.15
C TYR A 209 -17.42 -4.34 17.47
N ALA A 210 -18.48 -3.64 17.87
CA ALA A 210 -18.38 -2.24 18.29
C ALA A 210 -17.35 -2.07 19.43
N GLY A 211 -16.44 -1.10 19.27
CA GLY A 211 -15.35 -0.83 20.22
C GLY A 211 -14.16 -1.81 20.14
N LYS A 212 -14.15 -2.74 19.18
CA LYS A 212 -13.01 -3.65 18.92
C LYS A 212 -12.38 -3.47 17.54
N VAL A 213 -12.98 -2.64 16.70
CA VAL A 213 -12.58 -2.43 15.31
C VAL A 213 -12.61 -0.94 15.05
N ASP A 214 -11.44 -0.43 14.66
CA ASP A 214 -11.23 0.95 14.24
C ASP A 214 -11.32 1.05 12.71
N ILE A 215 -11.29 2.29 12.20
CA ILE A 215 -11.35 2.61 10.79
C ILE A 215 -10.05 3.27 10.33
N GLY A 216 -9.59 2.88 9.14
CA GLY A 216 -8.52 3.52 8.41
C GLY A 216 -9.04 4.01 7.07
N MET A 217 -8.38 5.01 6.50
CA MET A 217 -8.72 5.54 5.18
C MET A 217 -7.47 5.71 4.34
N ASP A 218 -7.55 5.38 3.07
CA ASP A 218 -6.65 5.91 2.05
C ASP A 218 -7.45 6.87 1.18
N VAL A 219 -7.05 8.12 1.22
CA VAL A 219 -7.70 9.20 0.50
C VAL A 219 -7.19 9.22 -0.94
N ALA A 220 -5.91 8.95 -1.18
CA ALA A 220 -5.21 9.13 -2.46
C ALA A 220 -5.45 10.53 -3.07
N ALA A 221 -5.25 11.59 -2.27
CA ALA A 221 -5.67 12.94 -2.65
C ALA A 221 -4.98 13.51 -3.90
N SER A 222 -3.79 13.01 -4.26
CA SER A 222 -3.10 13.35 -5.51
C SER A 222 -3.97 13.09 -6.75
N GLU A 223 -4.84 12.08 -6.73
CA GLU A 223 -5.70 11.70 -7.86
C GLU A 223 -6.78 12.75 -8.18
N PHE A 224 -7.11 13.58 -7.20
CA PHE A 224 -8.14 14.63 -7.33
C PHE A 224 -7.63 16.02 -6.99
N PHE A 225 -6.31 16.20 -6.90
CA PHE A 225 -5.67 17.49 -6.79
C PHE A 225 -5.60 18.18 -8.16
N LYS A 226 -6.13 19.39 -8.24
CA LYS A 226 -6.18 20.21 -9.46
C LYS A 226 -5.86 21.65 -9.11
N ASP A 227 -4.80 22.20 -9.72
CA ASP A 227 -4.45 23.62 -9.62
C ASP A 227 -4.40 24.21 -8.19
N GLY A 228 -3.89 23.43 -7.21
CA GLY A 228 -3.78 23.87 -5.82
C GLY A 228 -5.01 23.63 -4.94
N VAL A 229 -6.06 23.01 -5.48
CA VAL A 229 -7.30 22.65 -4.78
C VAL A 229 -7.70 21.20 -5.04
N TYR A 230 -8.69 20.69 -4.31
CA TYR A 230 -9.07 19.28 -4.30
C TYR A 230 -10.52 19.09 -4.76
N ASP A 231 -10.72 18.26 -5.78
CA ASP A 231 -12.00 18.00 -6.43
C ASP A 231 -12.63 16.68 -5.95
N LEU A 232 -13.52 16.74 -4.96
CA LEU A 232 -14.20 15.54 -4.45
C LEU A 232 -15.26 14.96 -5.40
N ASP A 233 -15.40 15.48 -6.63
CA ASP A 233 -16.21 14.91 -7.71
C ASP A 233 -15.37 14.67 -8.98
N PHE A 234 -14.05 14.43 -8.86
CA PHE A 234 -13.12 14.34 -10.00
C PHE A 234 -13.45 13.31 -11.08
N LYS A 235 -14.28 12.32 -10.75
CA LYS A 235 -14.77 11.29 -11.70
C LYS A 235 -15.93 11.79 -12.56
N ASN A 236 -16.51 12.93 -12.23
CA ASN A 236 -17.49 13.63 -13.04
C ASN A 236 -16.76 14.55 -14.04
N ALA A 237 -16.93 14.29 -15.33
CA ALA A 237 -16.37 15.14 -16.38
C ALA A 237 -16.89 16.59 -16.34
N GLU A 238 -18.02 16.82 -15.66
CA GLU A 238 -18.68 18.11 -15.46
C GLU A 238 -18.49 18.65 -14.03
N SER A 239 -17.47 18.19 -13.30
CA SER A 239 -17.12 18.67 -11.94
C SER A 239 -17.02 20.19 -11.90
N ASN A 240 -17.68 20.84 -10.93
CA ASN A 240 -17.74 22.29 -10.84
C ASN A 240 -16.60 22.86 -9.98
N PRO A 241 -15.70 23.70 -10.53
CA PRO A 241 -14.56 24.25 -9.79
C PRO A 241 -14.92 25.08 -8.55
N ILE A 242 -16.16 25.58 -8.45
CA ILE A 242 -16.65 26.32 -7.27
C ILE A 242 -16.73 25.41 -6.04
N ASP A 243 -16.93 24.11 -6.24
CA ASP A 243 -17.08 23.11 -5.17
C ASP A 243 -15.73 22.51 -4.74
N PHE A 244 -14.62 22.90 -5.39
CA PHE A 244 -13.29 22.41 -5.05
C PHE A 244 -12.84 22.96 -3.71
N LEU A 245 -12.15 22.13 -2.94
CA LEU A 245 -11.75 22.46 -1.59
C LEU A 245 -10.29 22.90 -1.56
N ALA A 246 -10.02 24.00 -0.86
CA ALA A 246 -8.66 24.30 -0.41
C ALA A 246 -8.23 23.30 0.69
N ALA A 247 -6.93 23.16 0.90
CA ALA A 247 -6.35 22.22 1.86
C ALA A 247 -6.92 22.39 3.28
N ASP A 248 -7.17 23.62 3.75
CA ASP A 248 -7.75 23.88 5.09
C ASP A 248 -9.19 23.34 5.22
N LYS A 249 -9.98 23.43 4.14
CA LYS A 249 -11.34 22.90 4.09
C LYS A 249 -11.35 21.39 4.04
N LEU A 250 -10.45 20.80 3.24
CA LEU A 250 -10.30 19.36 3.19
C LEU A 250 -9.81 18.80 4.54
N GLN A 251 -8.88 19.48 5.22
CA GLN A 251 -8.47 19.14 6.59
C GLN A 251 -9.65 19.14 7.57
N ALA A 252 -10.55 20.13 7.46
CA ALA A 252 -11.75 20.20 8.31
C ALA A 252 -12.70 19.01 8.07
N VAL A 253 -12.82 18.53 6.83
CA VAL A 253 -13.58 17.30 6.51
C VAL A 253 -12.99 16.10 7.24
N TYR A 254 -11.66 15.94 7.23
CA TYR A 254 -11.02 14.85 7.97
C TYR A 254 -11.19 14.96 9.48
N ALA A 255 -11.08 16.17 10.03
CA ALA A 255 -11.30 16.41 11.46
C ALA A 255 -12.74 16.03 11.88
N ASP A 256 -13.73 16.35 11.05
CA ASP A 256 -15.12 15.94 11.27
C ASP A 256 -15.28 14.42 11.21
N PHE A 257 -14.58 13.73 10.30
CA PHE A 257 -14.61 12.26 10.25
C PHE A 257 -14.00 11.65 11.51
N VAL A 258 -12.82 12.11 11.94
CA VAL A 258 -12.14 11.62 13.15
C VAL A 258 -12.95 11.88 14.42
N LYS A 259 -13.73 12.97 14.45
CA LYS A 259 -14.64 13.29 15.55
C LYS A 259 -15.84 12.33 15.60
N ASP A 260 -16.41 12.00 14.45
CA ASP A 260 -17.68 11.26 14.37
C ASP A 260 -17.51 9.73 14.29
N PHE A 261 -16.33 9.25 13.90
CA PHE A 261 -16.03 7.83 13.68
C PHE A 261 -14.71 7.42 14.36
N PRO A 262 -14.52 6.13 14.69
CA PRO A 262 -13.28 5.64 15.30
C PRO A 262 -12.15 5.52 14.26
N ILE A 263 -11.79 6.65 13.63
CA ILE A 263 -10.71 6.71 12.65
C ILE A 263 -9.39 6.84 13.38
N VAL A 264 -8.48 5.91 13.11
CA VAL A 264 -7.15 5.86 13.75
C VAL A 264 -6.01 6.04 12.76
N SER A 265 -6.28 5.99 11.45
CA SER A 265 -5.28 6.13 10.39
C SER A 265 -5.87 6.81 9.14
N ILE A 266 -5.18 7.82 8.61
CA ILE A 266 -5.46 8.42 7.31
C ILE A 266 -4.18 8.42 6.47
N GLU A 267 -4.27 7.83 5.28
CA GLU A 267 -3.22 7.75 4.26
C GLU A 267 -3.51 8.77 3.16
N ASP A 268 -2.43 9.42 2.67
CA ASP A 268 -2.44 10.42 1.59
C ASP A 268 -3.59 11.46 1.66
N PRO A 269 -3.77 12.18 2.80
CA PRO A 269 -4.81 13.19 2.94
C PRO A 269 -4.66 14.37 1.99
N PHE A 270 -3.48 14.58 1.42
CA PHE A 270 -3.16 15.69 0.51
C PHE A 270 -2.25 15.23 -0.61
N ASP A 271 -2.11 16.08 -1.63
CA ASP A 271 -1.23 15.81 -2.76
C ASP A 271 0.21 15.55 -2.30
N GLN A 272 0.90 14.69 -3.06
CA GLN A 272 2.28 14.24 -2.81
C GLN A 272 3.33 15.35 -2.69
N ASP A 273 3.03 16.59 -3.13
CA ASP A 273 3.89 17.76 -2.99
C ASP A 273 3.30 18.90 -2.14
N ASP A 274 2.09 18.77 -1.58
CA ASP A 274 1.46 19.75 -0.68
C ASP A 274 1.98 19.64 0.77
N TRP A 275 3.29 19.76 0.92
CA TRP A 275 4.01 19.57 2.18
C TRP A 275 3.47 20.39 3.37
N VAL A 276 2.92 21.57 3.11
CA VAL A 276 2.37 22.44 4.17
C VAL A 276 1.09 21.85 4.72
N ALA A 277 0.18 21.37 3.86
CA ALA A 277 -1.04 20.72 4.29
C ALA A 277 -0.76 19.45 5.10
N TRP A 278 0.20 18.64 4.66
CA TRP A 278 0.69 17.46 5.38
C TRP A 278 1.20 17.78 6.79
N SER A 279 2.10 18.76 6.92
CA SER A 279 2.59 19.20 8.23
C SER A 279 1.46 19.71 9.14
N ASN A 280 0.48 20.42 8.58
CA ASN A 280 -0.64 20.97 9.34
C ASN A 280 -1.55 19.88 9.90
N ILE A 281 -1.96 18.88 9.09
CA ILE A 281 -2.83 17.80 9.59
C ILE A 281 -2.12 16.92 10.61
N THR A 282 -0.85 16.59 10.38
CA THR A 282 -0.06 15.77 11.31
C THR A 282 0.15 16.46 12.66
N ALA A 283 0.24 17.79 12.67
CA ALA A 283 0.27 18.56 13.92
C ALA A 283 -1.10 18.69 14.59
N SER A 284 -2.20 18.60 13.83
CA SER A 284 -3.55 18.90 14.30
C SER A 284 -4.33 17.69 14.80
N LEU A 285 -4.09 16.49 14.25
CA LEU A 285 -4.86 15.29 14.56
C LEU A 285 -4.01 14.26 15.32
N PRO A 286 -4.51 13.70 16.44
CA PRO A 286 -3.77 12.74 17.25
C PRO A 286 -3.93 11.29 16.73
N ILE A 287 -3.79 11.09 15.41
CA ILE A 287 -3.95 9.80 14.75
C ILE A 287 -2.73 9.46 13.89
N GLN A 288 -2.71 8.25 13.33
CA GLN A 288 -1.72 7.89 12.33
C GLN A 288 -1.99 8.63 11.01
N ILE A 289 -0.97 9.30 10.49
CA ILE A 289 -0.95 9.91 9.16
C ILE A 289 0.10 9.16 8.35
N VAL A 290 -0.34 8.48 7.30
CA VAL A 290 0.49 7.58 6.48
C VAL A 290 0.88 8.28 5.20
N GLY A 291 2.18 8.33 4.90
CA GLY A 291 2.69 8.77 3.61
C GLY A 291 2.88 7.60 2.64
N ASP A 292 2.11 7.58 1.56
CA ASP A 292 2.26 6.66 0.42
C ASP A 292 2.89 7.40 -0.77
N ASP A 293 2.13 8.08 -1.63
CA ASP A 293 2.66 8.84 -2.78
C ASP A 293 3.60 9.97 -2.33
N LEU A 294 3.37 10.52 -1.12
CA LEU A 294 4.28 11.49 -0.50
C LEU A 294 5.71 10.95 -0.39
N THR A 295 5.86 9.67 -0.05
CA THR A 295 7.15 9.08 0.32
C THR A 295 7.66 8.05 -0.68
N VAL A 296 6.77 7.39 -1.43
CA VAL A 296 7.02 6.35 -2.44
C VAL A 296 8.07 5.33 -2.00
N THR A 297 8.07 4.97 -0.72
CA THR A 297 9.09 4.08 -0.11
C THR A 297 10.54 4.55 -0.38
N ASN A 298 10.75 5.85 -0.68
CA ASN A 298 12.03 6.42 -1.10
C ASN A 298 12.73 7.12 0.06
N PRO A 299 13.94 6.69 0.47
CA PRO A 299 14.66 7.29 1.58
C PRO A 299 14.90 8.80 1.47
N LYS A 300 15.03 9.37 0.25
CA LYS A 300 15.19 10.82 0.07
C LYS A 300 13.90 11.56 0.47
N ARG A 301 12.73 11.08 0.03
CA ARG A 301 11.44 11.71 0.36
C ARG A 301 11.04 11.45 1.81
N ILE A 302 11.33 10.27 2.36
CA ILE A 302 11.13 9.97 3.78
C ILE A 302 11.91 10.95 4.65
N ARG A 303 13.18 11.25 4.34
CA ARG A 303 13.95 12.28 5.08
C ARG A 303 13.27 13.65 5.03
N THR A 304 12.85 14.09 3.85
CA THR A 304 12.12 15.37 3.71
C THR A 304 10.83 15.38 4.54
N ALA A 305 10.07 14.29 4.53
CA ALA A 305 8.83 14.15 5.27
C ALA A 305 9.08 14.12 6.80
N VAL A 306 10.16 13.49 7.26
CA VAL A 306 10.62 13.56 8.65
C VAL A 306 10.97 14.99 9.05
N ASP A 307 11.82 15.67 8.26
CA ASP A 307 12.28 17.04 8.55
C ASP A 307 11.11 18.02 8.63
N LYS A 308 10.10 17.84 7.78
CA LYS A 308 8.89 18.65 7.73
C LYS A 308 7.81 18.20 8.72
N LYS A 309 7.99 17.07 9.41
CA LYS A 309 6.95 16.44 10.24
C LYS A 309 5.64 16.25 9.46
N ALA A 310 5.77 15.84 8.20
CA ALA A 310 4.67 15.77 7.25
C ALA A 310 3.72 14.60 7.54
N CYS A 311 4.25 13.47 8.00
CA CYS A 311 3.47 12.29 8.41
C CYS A 311 4.18 11.56 9.57
N ASN A 312 3.56 10.50 10.10
CA ASN A 312 4.11 9.72 11.22
C ASN A 312 4.06 8.19 10.98
N CYS A 313 3.75 7.77 9.75
CA CYS A 313 3.78 6.39 9.31
C CYS A 313 4.17 6.32 7.83
N LEU A 314 4.97 5.30 7.49
CA LEU A 314 5.33 4.97 6.12
C LEU A 314 4.38 3.91 5.57
N LEU A 315 3.79 4.12 4.39
CA LEU A 315 3.29 3.00 3.60
C LEU A 315 4.46 2.38 2.84
N LEU A 316 4.76 1.11 3.11
CA LEU A 316 5.90 0.42 2.51
C LEU A 316 5.42 -0.49 1.38
N LYS A 317 5.72 -0.10 0.15
CA LYS A 317 5.48 -0.87 -1.08
C LYS A 317 6.82 -1.19 -1.73
N VAL A 318 7.20 -2.47 -1.69
CA VAL A 318 8.53 -2.91 -2.14
C VAL A 318 8.83 -2.57 -3.60
N ASN A 319 7.80 -2.50 -4.45
CA ASN A 319 7.96 -2.17 -5.87
C ASN A 319 8.10 -0.67 -6.16
N GLN A 320 7.71 0.21 -5.23
CA GLN A 320 7.95 1.65 -5.36
C GLN A 320 9.43 2.00 -5.29
N ILE A 321 10.24 1.19 -4.58
CA ILE A 321 11.68 1.39 -4.46
C ILE A 321 12.49 0.35 -5.25
N GLY A 322 11.99 -0.88 -5.42
CA GLY A 322 12.50 -1.86 -6.38
C GLY A 322 13.53 -2.87 -5.85
N THR A 323 13.88 -2.85 -4.56
CA THR A 323 14.68 -3.91 -3.92
C THR A 323 14.22 -4.19 -2.48
N VAL A 324 14.49 -5.41 -2.00
CA VAL A 324 14.25 -5.78 -0.59
C VAL A 324 15.13 -4.95 0.34
N THR A 325 16.40 -4.75 0.00
CA THR A 325 17.34 -3.96 0.81
C THR A 325 16.88 -2.52 1.00
N GLU A 326 16.55 -1.80 -0.07
CA GLU A 326 16.10 -0.41 0.05
C GLU A 326 14.75 -0.31 0.79
N SER A 327 13.88 -1.32 0.67
CA SER A 327 12.63 -1.38 1.42
C SER A 327 12.87 -1.52 2.93
N ILE A 328 13.79 -2.40 3.33
CA ILE A 328 14.19 -2.54 4.74
C ILE A 328 14.82 -1.23 5.24
N GLU A 329 15.68 -0.60 4.45
CA GLU A 329 16.31 0.68 4.81
C GLU A 329 15.28 1.82 4.96
N ALA A 330 14.25 1.87 4.10
CA ALA A 330 13.14 2.81 4.22
C ALA A 330 12.36 2.62 5.53
N HIS A 331 12.04 1.36 5.88
CA HIS A 331 11.43 1.03 7.18
C HIS A 331 12.32 1.47 8.35
N LEU A 332 13.61 1.13 8.33
CA LEU A 332 14.53 1.46 9.41
C LEU A 332 14.71 2.98 9.58
N LEU A 333 14.72 3.73 8.48
CA LEU A 333 14.74 5.18 8.50
C LEU A 333 13.49 5.75 9.18
N GLY A 334 12.29 5.32 8.79
CA GLY A 334 11.04 5.74 9.44
C GLY A 334 11.02 5.37 10.93
N LYS A 335 11.33 4.10 11.25
CA LYS A 335 11.38 3.57 12.63
C LYS A 335 12.35 4.35 13.51
N SER A 336 13.53 4.70 13.00
CA SER A 336 14.52 5.50 13.76
C SER A 336 14.04 6.93 14.09
N ASN A 337 13.05 7.43 13.36
CA ASN A 337 12.39 8.72 13.59
C ASN A 337 11.04 8.59 14.31
N GLY A 338 10.76 7.42 14.91
CA GLY A 338 9.55 7.17 15.69
C GLY A 338 8.29 6.93 14.86
N TRP A 339 8.42 6.68 13.55
CA TRP A 339 7.26 6.39 12.70
C TRP A 339 6.80 4.93 12.80
N GLY A 340 5.51 4.74 12.54
CA GLY A 340 4.97 3.44 12.16
C GLY A 340 5.39 3.03 10.74
N THR A 341 5.10 1.77 10.38
CA THR A 341 5.19 1.32 8.99
C THR A 341 4.04 0.38 8.71
N MET A 342 3.25 0.68 7.69
CA MET A 342 2.23 -0.22 7.17
C MET A 342 2.76 -0.87 5.90
N VAL A 343 3.04 -2.16 5.96
CA VAL A 343 3.43 -2.92 4.76
C VAL A 343 2.20 -3.04 3.87
N SER A 344 2.37 -2.79 2.57
CA SER A 344 1.26 -2.69 1.64
C SER A 344 1.43 -3.57 0.41
N HIS A 345 0.31 -4.13 -0.04
CA HIS A 345 0.10 -4.64 -1.39
C HIS A 345 0.09 -3.51 -2.44
N ARG A 346 -0.16 -3.88 -3.70
CA ARG A 346 -0.67 -2.99 -4.75
C ARG A 346 -2.07 -3.41 -5.22
N SER A 347 -2.77 -2.52 -5.91
CA SER A 347 -4.07 -2.83 -6.50
C SER A 347 -3.99 -3.94 -7.57
N GLY A 348 -2.90 -4.03 -8.34
CA GLY A 348 -2.57 -5.20 -9.15
C GLY A 348 -1.64 -6.17 -8.42
N GLU A 349 -2.20 -7.10 -7.66
CA GLU A 349 -1.43 -8.17 -6.98
C GLU A 349 -1.35 -9.48 -7.76
N THR A 350 -0.57 -10.39 -7.18
CA THR A 350 -0.30 -11.74 -7.64
C THR A 350 -0.59 -12.75 -6.52
N GLU A 351 -0.40 -14.05 -6.79
CA GLU A 351 -0.44 -15.08 -5.76
C GLU A 351 0.79 -15.12 -4.84
N ASP A 352 1.74 -14.18 -5.00
CA ASP A 352 2.94 -14.11 -4.18
C ASP A 352 2.63 -13.57 -2.77
N THR A 353 3.06 -14.32 -1.75
CA THR A 353 2.79 -13.99 -0.34
C THR A 353 3.95 -13.26 0.35
N PHE A 354 4.94 -12.74 -0.39
CA PHE A 354 6.16 -12.15 0.18
C PHE A 354 5.89 -11.10 1.26
N ILE A 355 4.90 -10.22 1.06
CA ILE A 355 4.60 -9.13 2.00
C ILE A 355 4.05 -9.63 3.35
N ALA A 356 3.46 -10.84 3.39
CA ALA A 356 3.03 -11.46 4.63
C ALA A 356 4.24 -11.88 5.49
N ASP A 357 5.28 -12.45 4.87
CA ASP A 357 6.55 -12.70 5.57
C ASP A 357 7.30 -11.39 5.89
N LEU A 358 7.22 -10.39 5.01
CA LEU A 358 7.88 -9.10 5.19
C LEU A 358 7.34 -8.35 6.40
N VAL A 359 6.02 -8.23 6.58
CA VAL A 359 5.44 -7.49 7.71
C VAL A 359 5.82 -8.13 9.05
N VAL A 360 5.85 -9.47 9.11
CA VAL A 360 6.29 -10.20 10.31
C VAL A 360 7.79 -10.03 10.53
N GLY A 361 8.58 -10.13 9.47
CA GLY A 361 10.03 -9.97 9.53
C GLY A 361 10.45 -8.58 9.98
N LEU A 362 9.81 -7.54 9.43
CA LEU A 362 10.01 -6.15 9.81
C LEU A 362 9.37 -5.81 11.16
N SER A 363 8.44 -6.65 11.65
CA SER A 363 7.76 -6.46 12.92
C SER A 363 7.09 -5.09 13.02
N THR A 364 6.38 -4.70 11.96
CA THR A 364 5.80 -3.35 11.86
C THR A 364 4.44 -3.23 12.56
N GLY A 365 3.77 -4.35 12.79
CA GLY A 365 2.51 -4.42 13.54
C GLY A 365 1.25 -4.08 12.73
N GLN A 366 1.37 -3.79 11.43
CA GLN A 366 0.23 -3.45 10.58
C GLN A 366 0.49 -3.76 9.10
N ILE A 367 -0.51 -4.32 8.42
CA ILE A 367 -0.48 -4.66 6.99
C ILE A 367 -1.78 -4.24 6.32
N LYS A 368 -1.67 -3.66 5.12
CA LYS A 368 -2.79 -3.38 4.20
C LYS A 368 -2.62 -4.26 2.98
N THR A 369 -3.50 -5.25 2.83
CA THR A 369 -3.38 -6.25 1.74
C THR A 369 -4.71 -6.58 1.08
N GLY A 370 -5.66 -5.63 1.10
CA GLY A 370 -6.97 -5.74 0.48
C GLY A 370 -8.07 -6.26 1.41
N ALA A 371 -9.25 -6.48 0.83
CA ALA A 371 -10.40 -7.04 1.53
C ALA A 371 -10.17 -8.53 1.89
N PRO A 372 -10.99 -9.12 2.79
CA PRO A 372 -11.08 -10.57 2.92
C PRO A 372 -11.86 -11.19 1.74
N CYS A 373 -11.46 -10.84 0.51
CA CYS A 373 -12.05 -11.24 -0.76
C CYS A 373 -10.97 -11.15 -1.86
N ARG A 374 -11.05 -12.06 -2.84
CA ARG A 374 -10.07 -12.28 -3.91
C ARG A 374 -8.75 -12.90 -3.40
N SER A 375 -8.29 -13.97 -4.06
CA SER A 375 -7.24 -14.85 -3.50
C SER A 375 -5.84 -14.26 -3.54
N GLU A 376 -5.60 -13.22 -4.32
CA GLU A 376 -4.36 -12.43 -4.26
C GLU A 376 -4.29 -11.54 -2.99
N ARG A 377 -5.35 -11.54 -2.17
CA ARG A 377 -5.44 -10.82 -0.89
C ARG A 377 -5.42 -11.75 0.33
N LEU A 378 -5.98 -12.96 0.17
CA LEU A 378 -6.28 -13.93 1.25
C LEU A 378 -5.07 -14.72 1.77
#